data_AF-A0A9C9XS74-F1
#
_entry.id   AF-A0A9C9XS74-F1
#
_cell.length_a   1.000
_cell.length_b   1.000
_cell.length_c   1.000
_cell.angle_alpha   90.00
_cell.angle_beta   90.00
_cell.angle_gamma   90.00
#
_symmetry.space_group_name_H-M   'P 1'
#
loop_
_entity.id
_entity.type
_entity.pdbx_description
1 polymer ?
#
loop_
_entity_poly.entity_id
_entity_poly.type
_entity_poly.pdbx_seq_one_letter_code
_entity_poly.pdbx_strand_id
1 'polypeptide(L)'
;MKVKKTTCLVAVLLSFGIIGCAPDLVVKTVNVQWDATHKEATARIANTGNRDAGNFLVYFDAEESPVSQHDRPQVQHNVPGLAKGQSIVLNANFAPLASPGNHFLKNVYKINVIADPKNMVKESNENNNQKSAPVPQGIACMDFDPLPAVGTVYGQPAGNPPGAVVFTESGIRMSVRNFRWTNGGGTFNLARIETPPRRLGSGNTIRTSNINLQFDFSALGFPVSQVDVQFLDMGGFENIAVNGQPSPVYAGELTRAPSSIAGVSVNVVTTSLPGGKSGTLTLNGPVTTLTIGGQEFWLDNICARQ
;
A
#
# COMPACT_ATOMS: atom_id res chain seq x y z
N MET A 1 -35.85 8.41 58.45
CA MET A 1 -35.06 8.28 57.21
C MET A 1 -35.46 6.99 56.50
N LYS A 2 -36.29 7.05 55.47
CA LYS A 2 -36.68 5.88 54.65
C LYS A 2 -35.84 5.87 53.37
N VAL A 3 -35.05 4.80 53.22
CA VAL A 3 -34.30 4.48 52.01
C VAL A 3 -35.28 4.19 50.87
N LYS A 4 -35.29 5.03 49.83
CA LYS A 4 -36.01 4.75 48.59
C LYS A 4 -35.21 3.71 47.79
N LYS A 5 -35.66 2.45 47.81
CA LYS A 5 -35.29 1.46 46.79
C LYS A 5 -36.14 1.74 45.55
N THR A 6 -35.50 2.17 44.47
CA THR A 6 -36.15 2.34 43.17
C THR A 6 -36.21 0.98 42.50
N THR A 7 -37.39 0.36 42.53
CA THR A 7 -37.68 -0.93 41.89
C THR A 7 -37.98 -0.68 40.40
N CYS A 8 -37.21 -1.27 39.49
CA CYS A 8 -37.57 -1.34 38.07
C CYS A 8 -38.69 -2.36 37.86
N LEU A 9 -39.79 -1.91 37.27
CA LEU A 9 -40.95 -2.70 36.92
C LEU A 9 -40.60 -3.61 35.73
N VAL A 10 -40.74 -4.93 35.89
CA VAL A 10 -40.64 -5.90 34.78
C VAL A 10 -42.01 -5.97 34.10
N ALA A 11 -42.11 -5.46 32.88
CA ALA A 11 -43.23 -5.73 31.98
C ALA A 11 -42.80 -6.79 30.96
N VAL A 12 -43.54 -7.90 30.94
CA VAL A 12 -43.39 -9.02 30.00
C VAL A 12 -44.29 -8.76 28.80
N LEU A 13 -43.72 -8.62 27.59
CA LEU A 13 -44.18 -9.20 26.31
C LEU A 13 -43.51 -8.52 25.10
N LEU A 14 -43.15 -9.37 24.12
CA LEU A 14 -42.64 -9.11 22.77
C LEU A 14 -41.15 -8.75 22.65
N SER A 15 -40.45 -9.63 21.93
CA SER A 15 -39.03 -9.63 21.58
C SER A 15 -38.63 -8.42 20.74
N PHE A 16 -38.45 -7.28 21.41
CA PHE A 16 -37.55 -6.22 21.00
C PHE A 16 -36.38 -6.23 21.98
N GLY A 17 -35.15 -6.19 21.46
CA GLY A 17 -33.93 -6.25 22.25
C GLY A 17 -34.00 -5.30 23.44
N ILE A 18 -33.74 -5.83 24.62
CA ILE A 18 -33.57 -5.04 25.84
C ILE A 18 -32.49 -4.01 25.51
N ILE A 19 -32.88 -2.74 25.32
CA ILE A 19 -31.95 -1.62 25.27
C ILE A 19 -31.34 -1.56 26.66
N GLY A 20 -30.24 -2.30 26.84
CA GLY A 20 -29.62 -2.54 28.12
C GLY A 20 -29.23 -1.22 28.78
N CYS A 21 -29.54 -1.08 30.07
CA CYS A 21 -28.97 -0.05 30.92
C CYS A 21 -27.49 -0.34 31.21
N ALA A 22 -26.67 -0.43 30.17
CA ALA A 22 -25.24 -0.69 30.26
C ALA A 22 -24.46 0.34 29.40
N PRO A 23 -23.17 0.56 29.68
CA PRO A 23 -22.25 1.21 28.75
C PRO A 23 -22.12 0.40 27.44
N ASP A 24 -21.63 1.04 26.38
CA ASP A 24 -21.37 0.41 25.08
C ASP A 24 -20.15 1.09 24.44
N LEU A 25 -18.96 0.56 24.69
CA LEU A 25 -17.70 1.06 24.17
C LEU A 25 -17.53 0.59 22.72
N VAL A 26 -17.40 1.57 21.82
CA VAL A 26 -17.27 1.32 20.39
C VAL A 26 -16.03 2.00 19.85
N VAL A 27 -15.20 1.24 19.14
CA VAL A 27 -14.08 1.80 18.38
C VAL A 27 -14.63 2.35 17.06
N LYS A 28 -14.85 3.67 16.99
CA LYS A 28 -15.47 4.34 15.84
C LYS A 28 -14.52 4.44 14.64
N THR A 29 -13.29 4.87 14.88
CA THR A 29 -12.28 5.09 13.84
C THR A 29 -10.92 4.61 14.30
N VAL A 30 -10.13 4.11 13.35
CA VAL A 30 -8.70 3.82 13.50
C VAL A 30 -8.01 4.42 12.29
N ASN A 31 -7.09 5.35 12.50
CA ASN A 31 -6.27 5.94 11.44
C ASN A 31 -4.81 5.58 11.73
N VAL A 32 -4.10 5.12 10.71
CA VAL A 32 -2.72 4.65 10.83
C VAL A 32 -1.83 5.57 10.01
N GLN A 33 -0.74 6.04 10.62
CA GLN A 33 0.38 6.69 9.95
C GLN A 33 1.61 5.81 10.15
N TRP A 34 1.95 5.07 9.10
CA TRP A 34 3.05 4.12 9.15
C TRP A 34 3.95 4.34 7.94
N ASP A 35 5.09 4.97 8.20
CA ASP A 35 6.11 5.27 7.22
C ASP A 35 7.50 5.20 7.86
N ALA A 36 8.58 5.41 7.10
CA ALA A 36 9.94 5.35 7.64
C ALA A 36 10.18 6.20 8.90
N THR A 37 9.44 7.31 9.07
CA THR A 37 9.58 8.29 10.17
C THR A 37 8.45 8.23 11.20
N HIS A 38 7.27 7.73 10.84
CA HIS A 38 6.08 7.66 11.69
C HIS A 38 5.65 6.20 11.88
N LYS A 39 5.40 5.84 13.13
CA LYS A 39 4.91 4.50 13.52
C LYS A 39 3.76 4.69 14.49
N GLU A 40 2.71 5.36 14.02
CA GLU A 40 1.63 5.86 14.86
C GLU A 40 0.25 5.37 14.43
N ALA A 41 -0.64 5.22 15.41
CA ALA A 41 -2.05 4.99 15.17
C ALA A 41 -2.89 5.88 16.09
N THR A 42 -4.02 6.36 15.60
CA THR A 42 -5.02 7.09 16.40
C THR A 42 -6.36 6.39 16.32
N ALA A 43 -7.06 6.31 17.45
CA ALA A 43 -8.40 5.74 17.49
C ALA A 43 -9.37 6.61 18.26
N ARG A 44 -10.62 6.64 17.80
CA ARG A 44 -11.73 7.27 18.51
C ARG A 44 -12.59 6.20 19.15
N ILE A 45 -12.68 6.20 20.48
CA ILE A 45 -13.51 5.30 21.27
C ILE A 45 -14.71 6.12 21.76
N ALA A 46 -15.92 5.56 21.64
CA ALA A 46 -17.14 6.23 22.06
C ALA A 46 -17.95 5.31 22.97
N ASN A 47 -18.54 5.85 24.03
CA ASN A 47 -19.56 5.15 24.79
C ASN A 47 -20.95 5.47 24.19
N THR A 48 -21.48 4.57 23.37
CA THR A 48 -22.83 4.68 22.79
C THR A 48 -23.93 4.09 23.66
N GLY A 49 -23.59 3.60 24.84
CA GLY A 49 -24.51 2.99 25.77
C GLY A 49 -25.33 4.01 26.54
N ASN A 50 -26.13 3.52 27.47
CA ASN A 50 -27.03 4.35 28.28
C ASN A 50 -26.53 4.60 29.72
N ARG A 51 -25.28 4.23 30.02
CA ARG A 51 -24.62 4.50 31.30
C ARG A 51 -23.17 4.89 31.09
N ASP A 52 -22.58 5.54 32.08
CA ASP A 52 -21.15 5.84 32.13
C ASP A 52 -20.34 4.55 32.25
N ALA A 53 -19.27 4.44 31.46
CA ALA A 53 -18.29 3.39 31.60
C ALA A 53 -17.34 3.72 32.76
N GLY A 54 -17.03 2.72 33.59
CA GLY A 54 -15.98 2.79 34.60
C GLY A 54 -14.59 2.71 33.97
N ASN A 55 -13.57 2.40 34.77
CA ASN A 55 -12.20 2.27 34.25
C ASN A 55 -12.07 1.09 33.28
N PHE A 56 -11.44 1.32 32.12
CA PHE A 56 -11.15 0.27 31.14
C PHE A 56 -9.79 0.48 30.45
N LEU A 57 -9.32 -0.55 29.75
CA LEU A 57 -8.08 -0.48 28.98
C LEU A 57 -8.40 -0.34 27.49
N VAL A 58 -7.51 0.30 26.75
CA VAL A 58 -7.53 0.26 25.29
C VAL A 58 -6.17 -0.23 24.81
N TYR A 59 -6.16 -1.30 24.02
CA TYR A 59 -4.95 -1.85 23.41
C TYR A 59 -4.89 -1.44 21.94
N PHE A 60 -3.70 -1.04 21.51
CA PHE A 60 -3.33 -0.93 20.12
C PHE A 60 -2.29 -2.02 19.84
N ASP A 61 -2.71 -3.06 19.12
CA ASP A 61 -1.85 -4.19 18.74
C ASP A 61 -1.40 -4.01 17.29
N ALA A 62 -0.08 -4.02 17.06
CA ALA A 62 0.48 -4.06 15.73
C ALA A 62 0.76 -5.51 15.32
N GLU A 63 0.05 -6.01 14.30
CA GLU A 63 0.27 -7.34 13.76
C GLU A 63 1.41 -7.34 12.76
N GLU A 64 2.39 -8.23 13.01
CA GLU A 64 3.62 -8.38 12.25
C GLU A 64 3.68 -9.71 11.52
N SER A 65 4.37 -9.74 10.39
CA SER A 65 4.74 -10.97 9.70
C SER A 65 6.24 -11.00 9.36
N PRO A 66 7.03 -11.94 9.91
CA PRO A 66 6.67 -12.91 10.93
C PRO A 66 6.39 -12.24 12.29
N VAL A 67 5.74 -12.97 13.20
CA VAL A 67 5.37 -12.50 14.54
C VAL A 67 6.57 -12.51 15.47
N SER A 68 6.84 -11.40 16.16
CA SER A 68 7.76 -11.34 17.30
C SER A 68 7.26 -12.25 18.43
N GLN A 69 7.99 -13.31 18.78
CA GLN A 69 7.52 -14.35 19.70
C GLN A 69 7.29 -13.87 21.14
N HIS A 70 8.09 -12.92 21.62
CA HIS A 70 8.06 -12.46 23.02
C HIS A 70 7.66 -10.99 23.17
N ASP A 71 7.85 -10.18 22.13
CA ASP A 71 7.69 -8.72 22.18
C ASP A 71 6.77 -8.22 21.07
N ARG A 72 5.52 -8.71 21.06
CA ARG A 72 4.51 -8.19 20.14
C ARG A 72 4.34 -6.69 20.38
N PRO A 73 4.40 -5.84 19.34
CA PRO A 73 4.28 -4.40 19.54
C PRO A 73 2.84 -4.06 19.96
N GLN A 74 2.69 -3.69 21.22
CA GLN A 74 1.43 -3.27 21.82
C GLN A 74 1.63 -1.96 22.58
N VAL A 75 0.70 -1.02 22.39
CA VAL A 75 0.58 0.18 23.22
C VAL A 75 -0.73 0.10 24.01
N GLN A 76 -0.64 0.33 25.32
CA GLN A 76 -1.78 0.27 26.23
C GLN A 76 -2.11 1.66 26.78
N HIS A 77 -3.40 1.98 26.82
CA HIS A 77 -3.96 3.14 27.52
C HIS A 77 -4.88 2.69 28.66
N ASN A 78 -4.80 3.38 29.79
CA ASN A 78 -5.78 3.25 30.88
C ASN A 78 -6.75 4.43 30.84
N VAL A 79 -8.04 4.15 30.65
CA VAL A 79 -9.10 5.17 30.55
C VAL A 79 -9.91 5.13 31.84
N PRO A 80 -9.81 6.17 32.71
CA PRO A 80 -10.46 6.17 34.03
C PRO A 80 -11.99 6.02 34.00
N GLY A 81 -12.61 6.39 32.88
CA GLY A 81 -14.03 6.30 32.63
C GLY A 81 -14.41 7.03 31.34
N LEU A 82 -15.59 6.72 30.81
CA LEU A 82 -16.13 7.39 29.63
C LEU A 82 -17.64 7.59 29.81
N ALA A 83 -18.08 8.83 30.01
CA ALA A 83 -19.49 9.13 30.26
C ALA A 83 -20.38 8.72 29.09
N LYS A 84 -21.67 8.51 29.37
CA LYS A 84 -22.69 8.22 28.35
C LYS A 84 -22.61 9.23 27.21
N GLY A 85 -22.52 8.75 25.97
CA GLY A 85 -22.47 9.58 24.76
C GLY A 85 -21.13 10.26 24.50
N GLN A 86 -20.16 10.16 25.41
CA GLN A 86 -18.85 10.77 25.25
C GLN A 86 -17.97 9.96 24.29
N SER A 87 -17.01 10.64 23.66
CA SER A 87 -15.90 10.00 22.94
C SER A 87 -14.56 10.49 23.46
N ILE A 88 -13.53 9.66 23.30
CA ILE A 88 -12.12 10.00 23.53
C ILE A 88 -11.31 9.61 22.29
N VAL A 89 -10.26 10.38 22.01
CA VAL A 89 -9.25 10.05 20.99
C VAL A 89 -7.97 9.65 21.71
N LEU A 90 -7.43 8.49 21.35
CA LEU A 90 -6.16 7.98 21.89
C LEU A 90 -5.15 7.86 20.75
N ASN A 91 -3.88 8.15 21.05
CA ASN A 91 -2.76 7.99 20.14
C ASN A 91 -1.82 6.89 20.66
N ALA A 92 -1.33 6.04 19.77
CA ALA A 92 -0.32 5.04 20.05
C ALA A 92 0.92 5.33 19.20
N ASN A 93 2.06 5.55 19.85
CA ASN A 93 3.36 5.65 19.21
C ASN A 93 4.12 4.33 19.43
N PHE A 94 4.36 3.61 18.34
CA PHE A 94 5.06 2.33 18.33
C PHE A 94 6.56 2.48 18.10
N ALA A 95 7.07 3.65 17.72
CA ALA A 95 8.50 3.86 17.44
C ALA A 95 9.41 3.45 18.60
N PRO A 96 9.09 3.73 19.89
CA PRO A 96 9.90 3.28 21.03
C PRO A 96 9.94 1.76 21.22
N LEU A 97 9.03 1.00 20.60
CA LEU A 97 8.99 -0.46 20.70
C LEU A 97 9.99 -1.14 19.76
N ALA A 98 10.67 -0.39 18.89
CA ALA A 98 11.76 -0.91 18.07
C ALA A 98 12.93 -1.33 18.98
N SER A 99 13.20 -2.63 19.04
CA SER A 99 14.26 -3.19 19.88
C SER A 99 14.79 -4.50 19.29
N PRO A 100 15.88 -5.08 19.82
CA PRO A 100 16.32 -6.41 19.42
C PRO A 100 15.30 -7.54 19.70
N GLY A 101 14.34 -7.34 20.60
CA GLY A 101 13.23 -8.29 20.80
C GLY A 101 12.11 -8.14 19.76
N ASN A 102 12.05 -6.97 19.11
CA ASN A 102 10.99 -6.58 18.19
C ASN A 102 11.56 -6.02 16.87
N HIS A 103 12.25 -6.89 16.13
CA HIS A 103 12.89 -6.56 14.86
C HIS A 103 11.89 -6.49 13.68
N PHE A 104 10.66 -6.93 13.87
CA PHE A 104 9.64 -7.03 12.83
C PHE A 104 8.70 -5.83 12.76
N LEU A 105 8.99 -4.75 13.50
CA LEU A 105 8.13 -3.54 13.51
C LEU A 105 8.00 -2.89 12.13
N LYS A 106 9.00 -3.12 11.26
CA LYS A 106 8.98 -2.74 9.85
C LYS A 106 8.01 -3.57 8.98
N ASN A 107 7.61 -4.75 9.44
CA ASN A 107 6.73 -5.70 8.75
C ASN A 107 5.31 -5.71 9.37
N VAL A 108 4.95 -4.69 10.13
CA VAL A 108 3.58 -4.52 10.64
C VAL A 108 2.65 -4.32 9.46
N TYR A 109 1.60 -5.14 9.35
CA TYR A 109 0.64 -5.09 8.24
C TYR A 109 -0.78 -4.68 8.63
N LYS A 110 -1.08 -4.65 9.93
CA LYS A 110 -2.39 -4.26 10.45
C LYS A 110 -2.28 -3.76 11.89
N ILE A 111 -3.05 -2.75 12.24
CA ILE A 111 -3.27 -2.32 13.62
C ILE A 111 -4.67 -2.77 14.06
N ASN A 112 -4.75 -3.49 15.17
CA ASN A 112 -6.02 -3.75 15.85
C ASN A 112 -6.13 -2.84 17.07
N VAL A 113 -7.30 -2.25 17.24
CA VAL A 113 -7.64 -1.47 18.42
C VAL A 113 -8.78 -2.17 19.13
N ILE A 114 -8.58 -2.46 20.41
CA ILE A 114 -9.54 -3.19 21.24
C ILE A 114 -9.79 -2.35 22.49
N ALA A 115 -11.01 -1.86 22.65
CA ALA A 115 -11.49 -1.27 23.88
C ALA A 115 -11.96 -2.38 24.82
N ASP A 116 -11.60 -2.25 26.08
CA ASP A 116 -11.86 -3.21 27.15
C ASP A 116 -11.51 -4.69 26.82
N PRO A 117 -10.27 -4.98 26.39
CA PRO A 117 -9.85 -6.34 26.03
C PRO A 117 -9.91 -7.35 27.19
N LYS A 118 -10.04 -6.86 28.42
CA LYS A 118 -10.14 -7.67 29.64
C LYS A 118 -11.58 -7.80 30.17
N ASN A 119 -12.57 -7.25 29.46
CA ASN A 119 -13.98 -7.27 29.83
C ASN A 119 -14.21 -6.78 31.29
N MET A 120 -13.62 -5.63 31.63
CA MET A 120 -13.74 -5.00 32.95
C MET A 120 -15.02 -4.18 33.09
N VAL A 121 -15.59 -3.72 31.98
CA VAL A 121 -16.85 -2.99 31.88
C VAL A 121 -17.83 -3.89 31.14
N LYS A 122 -18.86 -4.38 31.83
CA LYS A 122 -19.91 -5.16 31.18
C LYS A 122 -20.71 -4.27 30.22
N GLU A 123 -20.66 -4.59 28.94
CA GLU A 123 -21.25 -3.78 27.87
C GLU A 123 -22.64 -4.26 27.45
N SER A 124 -23.38 -3.43 26.72
CA SER A 124 -24.59 -3.88 26.02
C SER A 124 -24.29 -4.70 24.77
N ASN A 125 -23.12 -4.49 24.15
CA ASN A 125 -22.66 -5.24 23.00
C ASN A 125 -21.14 -5.45 23.05
N GLU A 126 -20.72 -6.69 23.27
CA GLU A 126 -19.30 -7.05 23.35
C GLU A 126 -18.62 -7.22 21.97
N ASN A 127 -19.36 -7.03 20.87
CA ASN A 127 -18.87 -7.32 19.52
C ASN A 127 -18.48 -6.07 18.72
N ASN A 128 -18.59 -4.86 19.30
CA ASN A 128 -18.29 -3.59 18.62
C ASN A 128 -17.18 -2.78 19.32
N ASN A 129 -16.53 -3.35 20.33
CA ASN A 129 -15.41 -2.77 21.06
C ASN A 129 -14.05 -3.00 20.37
N GLN A 130 -14.03 -3.53 19.14
CA GLN A 130 -12.81 -3.74 18.36
C GLN A 130 -12.93 -3.23 16.92
N LYS A 131 -11.83 -2.71 16.38
CA LYS A 131 -11.71 -2.32 14.97
C LYS A 131 -10.25 -2.39 14.52
N SER A 132 -10.03 -2.75 13.26
CA SER A 132 -8.70 -2.84 12.67
C SER A 132 -8.53 -1.86 11.51
N ALA A 133 -7.29 -1.48 11.23
CA ALA A 133 -6.89 -0.73 10.05
C ALA A 133 -5.61 -1.34 9.44
N PRO A 134 -5.53 -1.47 8.10
CA PRO A 134 -4.33 -1.97 7.45
C PRO A 134 -3.18 -0.96 7.57
N VAL A 135 -1.96 -1.48 7.55
CA VAL A 135 -0.73 -0.67 7.52
C VAL A 135 -0.19 -0.63 6.09
N PRO A 136 -0.01 0.56 5.48
CA PRO A 136 0.67 0.67 4.20
C PRO A 136 2.08 0.11 4.30
N GLN A 137 2.41 -0.91 3.51
CA GLN A 137 3.70 -1.63 3.62
C GLN A 137 4.91 -0.85 3.07
N GLY A 138 4.73 0.39 2.62
CA GLY A 138 5.79 1.16 1.96
C GLY A 138 6.36 0.45 0.72
N ILE A 139 5.64 -0.54 0.17
CA ILE A 139 5.99 -1.27 -1.04
C ILE A 139 4.73 -1.60 -1.83
N ALA A 140 4.79 -1.43 -3.14
CA ALA A 140 3.80 -1.90 -4.09
C ALA A 140 4.53 -2.39 -5.34
N CYS A 141 4.14 -3.56 -5.87
CA CYS A 141 4.77 -4.14 -7.05
C CYS A 141 3.72 -4.47 -8.12
N MET A 142 4.13 -4.32 -9.38
CA MET A 142 3.43 -4.82 -10.56
C MET A 142 4.35 -5.83 -11.26
N ASP A 143 3.95 -7.10 -11.24
CA ASP A 143 4.67 -8.25 -11.79
C ASP A 143 3.86 -9.00 -12.86
N PHE A 144 2.61 -8.57 -13.13
CA PHE A 144 1.75 -9.13 -14.17
C PHE A 144 1.30 -10.58 -13.91
N ASP A 145 1.39 -11.07 -12.67
CA ASP A 145 1.04 -12.43 -12.28
C ASP A 145 -0.08 -12.51 -11.23
N PRO A 146 -1.06 -13.43 -11.36
CA PRO A 146 -1.30 -14.35 -12.49
C PRO A 146 -2.04 -13.70 -13.66
N LEU A 147 -2.38 -12.41 -13.53
CA LEU A 147 -3.09 -11.62 -14.51
C LEU A 147 -2.28 -10.38 -14.84
N PRO A 148 -2.28 -9.93 -16.11
CA PRO A 148 -3.14 -10.39 -17.20
C PRO A 148 -2.66 -11.70 -17.84
N ALA A 149 -3.55 -12.41 -18.55
CA ALA A 149 -3.17 -13.66 -19.21
C ALA A 149 -2.13 -13.44 -20.32
N VAL A 150 -1.23 -14.41 -20.51
CA VAL A 150 -0.32 -14.46 -21.67
C VAL A 150 -1.08 -14.28 -22.98
N GLY A 151 -0.56 -13.43 -23.85
CA GLY A 151 -1.18 -13.05 -25.11
C GLY A 151 -2.02 -11.78 -25.03
N THR A 152 -2.32 -11.26 -23.83
CA THR A 152 -2.99 -9.95 -23.67
C THR A 152 -2.20 -8.85 -24.38
N VAL A 153 -2.87 -8.05 -25.20
CA VAL A 153 -2.27 -6.96 -25.99
C VAL A 153 -2.80 -5.62 -25.54
N TYR A 154 -1.92 -4.62 -25.53
CA TYR A 154 -2.21 -3.23 -25.29
C TYR A 154 -1.67 -2.35 -26.41
N GLY A 155 -2.17 -1.12 -26.52
CA GLY A 155 -1.75 -0.14 -27.53
C GLY A 155 -2.65 -0.15 -28.76
N GLN A 156 -2.09 0.20 -29.93
CA GLN A 156 -2.85 0.39 -31.16
C GLN A 156 -3.67 -0.85 -31.57
N PRO A 157 -3.13 -2.09 -31.56
CA PRO A 157 -3.91 -3.26 -31.98
C PRO A 157 -5.09 -3.58 -31.05
N ALA A 158 -5.03 -3.14 -29.80
CA ALA A 158 -6.11 -3.29 -28.82
C ALA A 158 -7.06 -2.07 -28.78
N GLY A 159 -6.87 -1.10 -29.68
CA GLY A 159 -7.68 0.13 -29.74
C GLY A 159 -7.47 1.08 -28.57
N ASN A 160 -6.39 0.94 -27.78
CA ASN A 160 -6.10 1.85 -26.68
C ASN A 160 -5.45 3.13 -27.23
N PRO A 161 -6.01 4.33 -27.01
CA PRO A 161 -5.33 5.56 -27.40
C PRO A 161 -4.12 5.85 -26.49
N PRO A 162 -3.12 6.62 -26.96
CA PRO A 162 -2.04 7.09 -26.10
C PRO A 162 -2.56 7.84 -24.87
N GLY A 163 -2.16 7.39 -23.69
CA GLY A 163 -2.56 7.89 -22.39
C GLY A 163 -3.68 7.13 -21.70
N ALA A 164 -4.31 6.16 -22.37
CA ALA A 164 -5.26 5.27 -21.73
C ALA A 164 -4.58 4.45 -20.63
N VAL A 165 -5.18 4.42 -19.44
CA VAL A 165 -4.85 3.44 -18.40
C VAL A 165 -5.41 2.10 -18.85
N VAL A 166 -4.55 1.10 -18.97
CA VAL A 166 -4.89 -0.21 -19.54
C VAL A 166 -4.78 -1.34 -18.53
N PHE A 167 -4.08 -1.12 -17.42
CA PHE A 167 -3.91 -2.11 -16.35
C PHE A 167 -3.68 -1.43 -15.01
N THR A 168 -4.04 -2.11 -13.92
CA THR A 168 -3.80 -1.64 -12.54
C THR A 168 -3.55 -2.84 -11.65
N GLU A 169 -2.47 -2.75 -10.88
CA GLU A 169 -2.04 -3.80 -9.95
C GLU A 169 -1.40 -3.14 -8.73
N SER A 170 -1.73 -3.61 -7.53
CA SER A 170 -1.20 -3.07 -6.27
C SER A 170 -1.32 -1.54 -6.12
N GLY A 171 -2.32 -0.92 -6.77
CA GLY A 171 -2.51 0.54 -6.79
C GLY A 171 -1.65 1.29 -7.80
N ILE A 172 -0.74 0.63 -8.51
CA ILE A 172 0.05 1.18 -9.61
C ILE A 172 -0.81 1.16 -10.87
N ARG A 173 -0.99 2.32 -11.50
CA ARG A 173 -1.73 2.43 -12.77
C ARG A 173 -0.76 2.42 -13.94
N MET A 174 -0.97 1.51 -14.89
CA MET A 174 -0.18 1.44 -16.12
C MET A 174 -0.97 2.01 -17.29
N SER A 175 -0.38 2.98 -17.99
CA SER A 175 -0.92 3.56 -19.21
C SER A 175 0.03 3.37 -20.39
N VAL A 176 -0.51 3.39 -21.61
CA VAL A 176 0.29 3.27 -22.85
C VAL A 176 0.63 4.65 -23.41
N ARG A 177 1.85 4.86 -23.90
CA ARG A 177 2.35 6.16 -24.40
C ARG A 177 3.11 5.98 -25.71
N ASN A 178 3.24 7.08 -26.47
CA ASN A 178 4.03 7.09 -27.71
C ASN A 178 5.50 6.81 -27.42
N PHE A 179 6.10 5.94 -28.23
CA PHE A 179 7.55 5.77 -28.32
C PHE A 179 8.18 6.91 -29.11
N ARG A 180 9.39 7.31 -28.76
CA ARG A 180 10.17 8.38 -29.40
C ARG A 180 11.48 7.82 -29.96
N TRP A 181 11.77 8.19 -31.20
CA TRP A 181 13.04 7.86 -31.84
C TRP A 181 14.13 8.84 -31.41
N THR A 182 15.38 8.39 -31.49
CA THR A 182 16.58 9.21 -31.21
C THR A 182 16.72 10.41 -32.15
N ASN A 183 16.20 10.31 -33.37
CA ASN A 183 16.21 11.35 -34.40
C ASN A 183 14.90 12.15 -34.50
N GLY A 184 14.01 12.02 -33.52
CA GLY A 184 12.74 12.73 -33.47
C GLY A 184 11.56 11.95 -34.08
N GLY A 185 10.35 12.47 -33.89
CA GLY A 185 9.12 11.76 -34.24
C GLY A 185 8.75 10.70 -33.20
N GLY A 186 8.05 9.65 -33.64
CA GLY A 186 7.64 8.58 -32.75
C GLY A 186 6.71 7.58 -33.40
N THR A 187 6.29 6.60 -32.62
CA THR A 187 5.35 5.56 -33.03
C THR A 187 4.52 5.11 -31.83
N PHE A 188 3.45 4.37 -32.09
CA PHE A 188 2.56 3.85 -31.08
C PHE A 188 2.04 2.49 -31.54
N ASN A 189 2.82 1.46 -31.25
CA ASN A 189 2.49 0.10 -31.69
C ASN A 189 1.85 -0.68 -30.54
N LEU A 190 2.57 -1.62 -29.92
CA LEU A 190 1.95 -2.53 -28.96
C LEU A 190 2.83 -2.88 -27.77
N ALA A 191 2.17 -3.20 -26.66
CA ALA A 191 2.73 -3.97 -25.56
C ALA A 191 1.96 -5.29 -25.43
N ARG A 192 2.62 -6.35 -24.95
CA ARG A 192 2.02 -7.68 -24.85
C ARG A 192 2.50 -8.42 -23.62
N ILE A 193 1.59 -9.09 -22.93
CA ILE A 193 1.95 -10.05 -21.89
C ILE A 193 2.45 -11.33 -22.54
N GLU A 194 3.69 -11.73 -22.24
CA GLU A 194 4.29 -12.93 -22.79
C GLU A 194 5.40 -13.49 -21.92
N THR A 195 5.80 -14.74 -22.21
CA THR A 195 7.01 -15.32 -21.66
C THR A 195 8.23 -14.75 -22.40
N PRO A 196 9.21 -14.18 -21.69
CA PRO A 196 10.37 -13.56 -22.32
C PRO A 196 11.28 -14.61 -22.98
N PRO A 197 12.03 -14.27 -24.05
CA PRO A 197 12.90 -15.20 -24.77
C PRO A 197 14.14 -15.65 -23.96
N ARG A 198 14.39 -15.00 -22.83
CA ARG A 198 15.38 -15.34 -21.80
C ARG A 198 14.71 -15.16 -20.44
N ARG A 199 15.19 -15.87 -19.42
CA ARG A 199 14.62 -15.75 -18.06
C ARG A 199 14.69 -14.31 -17.56
N LEU A 200 13.54 -13.76 -17.23
CA LEU A 200 13.33 -12.50 -16.52
C LEU A 200 12.22 -12.77 -15.49
N GLY A 201 12.48 -12.45 -14.22
CA GLY A 201 11.56 -12.70 -13.12
C GLY A 201 10.99 -14.12 -13.04
N SER A 202 9.78 -14.23 -12.50
CA SER A 202 9.07 -15.50 -12.31
C SER A 202 7.61 -15.38 -12.76
N GLY A 203 7.36 -15.62 -14.04
CA GLY A 203 6.02 -15.73 -14.59
C GLY A 203 5.82 -14.86 -15.82
N ASN A 204 4.76 -14.06 -15.82
CA ASN A 204 4.39 -13.19 -16.93
C ASN A 204 5.30 -11.96 -16.98
N THR A 205 5.58 -11.48 -18.19
CA THR A 205 6.30 -10.21 -18.39
C THR A 205 5.57 -9.38 -19.42
N ILE A 206 5.79 -8.07 -19.43
CA ILE A 206 5.28 -7.22 -20.49
C ILE A 206 6.38 -6.87 -21.49
N ARG A 207 6.22 -7.33 -22.73
CA ARG A 207 7.04 -6.90 -23.86
C ARG A 207 6.51 -5.59 -24.41
N THR A 208 7.40 -4.65 -24.67
CA THR A 208 7.13 -3.46 -25.47
C THR A 208 7.74 -3.62 -26.85
N SER A 209 7.02 -3.15 -27.87
CA SER A 209 7.54 -3.05 -29.21
C SER A 209 7.05 -1.77 -29.84
N ASN A 210 7.93 -0.76 -29.87
CA ASN A 210 7.63 0.55 -30.41
C ASN A 210 6.49 1.26 -29.65
N ILE A 211 6.49 1.14 -28.32
CA ILE A 211 5.55 1.80 -27.41
C ILE A 211 6.22 2.06 -26.06
N ASN A 212 5.69 3.02 -25.31
CA ASN A 212 6.06 3.25 -23.91
C ASN A 212 4.94 2.83 -22.96
N LEU A 213 5.32 2.38 -21.77
CA LEU A 213 4.44 2.19 -20.62
C LEU A 213 4.73 3.29 -19.61
N GLN A 214 3.69 3.92 -19.08
CA GLN A 214 3.80 4.85 -17.98
C GLN A 214 3.14 4.26 -16.74
N PHE A 215 3.95 4.04 -15.72
CA PHE A 215 3.55 3.62 -14.38
C PHE A 215 3.33 4.88 -13.53
N ASP A 216 2.13 5.01 -13.00
CA ASP A 216 1.71 6.11 -12.13
C ASP A 216 1.54 5.57 -10.70
N PHE A 217 2.35 6.12 -9.79
CA PHE A 217 2.43 5.74 -8.39
C PHE A 217 1.65 6.70 -7.47
N SER A 218 0.96 7.71 -8.02
CA SER A 218 0.31 8.76 -7.25
C SER A 218 -0.85 8.27 -6.38
N ALA A 219 -1.39 7.07 -6.68
CA ALA A 219 -2.48 6.46 -5.95
C ALA A 219 -2.00 5.58 -4.78
N LEU A 220 -0.68 5.43 -4.60
CA LEU A 220 -0.13 4.70 -3.47
C LEU A 220 -0.31 5.50 -2.19
N GLY A 221 -0.63 4.81 -1.10
CA GLY A 221 -0.83 5.41 0.23
C GLY A 221 0.46 5.86 0.94
N PHE A 222 1.58 5.94 0.22
CA PHE A 222 2.88 6.33 0.75
C PHE A 222 3.68 7.11 -0.32
N PRO A 223 4.56 8.06 0.07
CA PRO A 223 5.44 8.73 -0.86
C PRO A 223 6.51 7.77 -1.38
N VAL A 224 6.67 7.69 -2.70
CA VAL A 224 7.64 6.81 -3.33
C VAL A 224 9.00 7.50 -3.40
N SER A 225 10.01 6.88 -2.80
CA SER A 225 11.41 7.33 -2.75
C SER A 225 12.35 6.45 -3.57
N GLN A 226 11.91 5.26 -3.96
CA GLN A 226 12.66 4.35 -4.81
C GLN A 226 11.73 3.56 -5.74
N VAL A 227 12.17 3.34 -6.98
CA VAL A 227 11.52 2.41 -7.91
C VAL A 227 12.56 1.47 -8.49
N ASP A 228 12.31 0.18 -8.40
CA ASP A 228 13.10 -0.86 -9.07
C ASP A 228 12.29 -1.45 -10.23
N VAL A 229 12.95 -1.71 -11.35
CA VAL A 229 12.36 -2.39 -12.52
C VAL A 229 13.34 -3.42 -13.03
N GLN A 230 12.90 -4.67 -13.17
CA GLN A 230 13.68 -5.68 -13.89
C GLN A 230 13.38 -5.58 -15.37
N PHE A 231 14.41 -5.75 -16.19
CA PHE A 231 14.25 -5.73 -17.64
C PHE A 231 15.10 -6.76 -18.37
N LEU A 232 14.64 -7.08 -19.57
CA LEU A 232 15.41 -7.77 -20.60
C LEU A 232 15.36 -6.90 -21.87
N ASP A 233 16.54 -6.61 -22.40
CA ASP A 233 16.75 -5.86 -23.62
C ASP A 233 17.43 -6.77 -24.64
N MET A 234 16.74 -7.04 -25.76
CA MET A 234 17.26 -7.84 -26.86
C MET A 234 17.60 -7.00 -28.11
N GLY A 235 17.52 -5.67 -27.99
CA GLY A 235 17.91 -4.74 -29.04
C GLY A 235 16.94 -3.58 -29.27
N GLY A 236 17.37 -2.70 -30.17
CA GLY A 236 16.66 -1.47 -30.50
C GLY A 236 17.09 -0.31 -29.61
N PHE A 237 16.14 0.57 -29.29
CA PHE A 237 16.36 1.68 -28.37
C PHE A 237 15.22 1.73 -27.38
N GLU A 238 15.53 2.22 -26.19
CA GLU A 238 14.60 2.37 -25.11
C GLU A 238 14.23 3.84 -24.96
N ASN A 239 13.12 4.10 -24.29
CA ASN A 239 12.83 5.40 -23.76
C ASN A 239 12.79 5.35 -22.24
N ILE A 240 13.18 6.44 -21.60
CA ILE A 240 12.96 6.65 -20.17
C ILE A 240 12.59 8.11 -19.88
N ALA A 241 11.61 8.28 -19.00
CA ALA A 241 11.32 9.54 -18.35
C ALA A 241 10.82 9.31 -16.92
N VAL A 242 11.20 10.19 -16.01
CA VAL A 242 10.80 10.20 -14.61
C VAL A 242 10.08 11.51 -14.33
N ASN A 243 8.91 11.43 -13.69
CA ASN A 243 8.07 12.59 -13.34
C ASN A 243 7.75 13.48 -14.56
N GLY A 244 7.56 12.86 -15.73
CA GLY A 244 7.29 13.54 -16.98
C GLY A 244 8.50 14.20 -17.66
N GLN A 245 9.71 14.01 -17.14
CA GLN A 245 10.95 14.56 -17.70
C GLN A 245 11.97 13.46 -18.08
N PRO A 246 12.89 13.70 -19.02
CA PRO A 246 12.91 14.87 -19.89
C PRO A 246 11.68 14.89 -20.81
N SER A 247 11.32 16.08 -21.29
CA SER A 247 10.31 16.25 -22.32
C SER A 247 10.97 16.77 -23.61
N PRO A 248 11.02 15.98 -24.69
CA PRO A 248 10.51 14.62 -24.81
C PRO A 248 11.36 13.61 -24.01
N VAL A 249 10.83 12.41 -23.81
CA VAL A 249 11.51 11.29 -23.12
C VAL A 249 12.92 11.09 -23.68
N TYR A 250 13.87 10.66 -22.84
CA TYR A 250 15.17 10.23 -23.34
C TYR A 250 14.94 9.04 -24.27
N ALA A 251 15.64 9.00 -25.40
CA ALA A 251 15.60 7.89 -26.34
C ALA A 251 17.03 7.43 -26.63
N GLY A 252 17.26 6.12 -26.59
CA GLY A 252 18.56 5.51 -26.86
C GLY A 252 18.82 4.30 -25.97
N GLU A 253 20.09 3.87 -25.91
CA GLU A 253 20.53 2.80 -25.02
C GLU A 253 20.24 3.15 -23.56
N LEU A 254 19.53 2.26 -22.84
CA LEU A 254 19.18 2.47 -21.43
C LEU A 254 20.40 2.62 -20.52
N THR A 255 21.49 1.90 -20.79
CA THR A 255 22.76 2.01 -20.04
C THR A 255 23.49 3.34 -20.24
N ARG A 256 23.06 4.14 -21.22
CA ARG A 256 23.56 5.50 -21.49
C ARG A 256 22.59 6.59 -21.06
N ALA A 257 21.50 6.22 -20.38
CA ALA A 257 20.57 7.18 -19.82
C ALA A 257 21.30 8.16 -18.87
N PRO A 258 20.85 9.42 -18.77
CA PRO A 258 21.39 10.37 -17.81
C PRO A 258 21.39 9.79 -16.40
N SER A 259 22.48 9.97 -15.65
CA SER A 259 22.58 9.51 -14.25
C SER A 259 21.59 10.19 -13.30
N SER A 260 20.95 11.28 -13.73
CA SER A 260 19.79 11.84 -13.06
C SER A 260 18.77 12.38 -14.06
N ILE A 261 17.50 12.18 -13.75
CA ILE A 261 16.34 12.69 -14.48
C ILE A 261 15.37 13.29 -13.47
N ALA A 262 14.95 14.54 -13.65
CA ALA A 262 14.03 15.24 -12.73
C ALA A 262 14.49 15.31 -11.26
N GLY A 263 15.80 15.29 -11.01
CA GLY A 263 16.36 15.25 -9.65
C GLY A 263 16.31 13.87 -8.98
N VAL A 264 15.85 12.84 -9.70
CA VAL A 264 15.91 11.43 -9.30
C VAL A 264 17.19 10.83 -9.85
N SER A 265 17.94 10.09 -9.03
CA SER A 265 19.12 9.34 -9.44
C SER A 265 18.70 8.11 -10.24
N VAL A 266 19.36 7.87 -11.38
CA VAL A 266 19.09 6.76 -12.29
C VAL A 266 20.31 5.85 -12.29
N ASN A 267 20.12 4.60 -11.85
CA ASN A 267 21.15 3.58 -11.87
C ASN A 267 20.68 2.38 -12.70
N VAL A 268 21.49 1.94 -13.64
CA VAL A 268 21.18 0.80 -14.51
C VAL A 268 22.31 -0.21 -14.38
N VAL A 269 21.99 -1.39 -13.85
CA VAL A 269 22.94 -2.50 -13.72
C VAL A 269 22.53 -3.59 -14.67
N THR A 270 23.47 -4.06 -15.50
CA THR A 270 23.20 -5.06 -16.54
C THR A 270 24.13 -6.25 -16.45
N THR A 271 23.63 -7.40 -16.91
CA THR A 271 24.42 -8.59 -17.23
C THR A 271 24.22 -8.91 -18.70
N SER A 272 25.32 -9.09 -19.43
CA SER A 272 25.29 -9.47 -20.84
C SER A 272 24.73 -10.89 -21.01
N LEU A 273 23.91 -11.08 -22.03
CA LEU A 273 23.36 -12.37 -22.42
C LEU A 273 23.51 -12.57 -23.94
N PRO A 274 23.44 -13.80 -24.46
CA PRO A 274 23.48 -14.01 -25.90
C PRO A 274 22.34 -13.28 -26.62
N GLY A 275 22.70 -12.26 -27.39
CA GLY A 275 21.79 -11.41 -28.16
C GLY A 275 21.26 -10.18 -27.43
N GLY A 276 21.68 -9.90 -26.19
CA GLY A 276 21.13 -8.78 -25.44
C GLY A 276 21.73 -8.62 -24.04
N LYS A 277 20.96 -8.02 -23.14
CA LYS A 277 21.31 -7.81 -21.74
C LYS A 277 20.06 -7.88 -20.86
N SER A 278 20.18 -8.45 -19.68
CA SER A 278 19.17 -8.30 -18.62
C SER A 278 19.70 -7.38 -17.54
N GLY A 279 18.82 -6.82 -16.73
CA GLY A 279 19.27 -5.92 -15.68
C GLY A 279 18.18 -5.40 -14.78
N THR A 280 18.61 -4.49 -13.92
CA THR A 280 17.74 -3.73 -13.02
C THR A 280 17.99 -2.24 -13.26
N LEU A 281 16.89 -1.52 -13.47
CA LEU A 281 16.83 -0.06 -13.38
C LEU A 281 16.38 0.28 -11.95
N THR A 282 17.19 1.07 -11.24
CA THR A 282 16.83 1.61 -9.93
C THR A 282 16.79 3.13 -10.01
N LEU A 283 15.66 3.70 -9.62
CA LEU A 283 15.43 5.12 -9.43
C LEU A 283 15.50 5.43 -7.93
N ASN A 284 16.32 6.40 -7.51
CA ASN A 284 16.39 6.86 -6.12
C ASN A 284 16.08 8.35 -6.02
N GLY A 285 15.05 8.70 -5.25
CA GLY A 285 14.50 10.06 -5.13
C GLY A 285 12.97 10.04 -5.26
N PRO A 286 12.31 11.21 -5.16
CA PRO A 286 10.85 11.29 -5.23
C PRO A 286 10.34 10.91 -6.63
N VAL A 287 9.58 9.81 -6.76
CA VAL A 287 9.03 9.34 -8.05
C VAL A 287 7.51 9.34 -8.02
N THR A 288 6.87 10.10 -8.90
CA THR A 288 5.41 10.07 -9.13
C THR A 288 5.04 9.23 -10.34
N THR A 289 5.84 9.30 -11.40
CA THR A 289 5.63 8.50 -12.62
C THR A 289 6.94 8.02 -13.22
N LEU A 290 6.95 6.81 -13.76
CA LEU A 290 8.00 6.28 -14.63
C LEU A 290 7.41 5.98 -16.00
N THR A 291 7.94 6.58 -17.06
CA THR A 291 7.66 6.19 -18.45
C THR A 291 8.86 5.43 -19.00
N ILE A 292 8.65 4.19 -19.46
CA ILE A 292 9.70 3.33 -19.99
C ILE A 292 9.14 2.37 -21.07
N GLY A 293 9.92 2.08 -22.10
CA GLY A 293 9.55 1.13 -23.16
C GLY A 293 10.60 1.08 -24.27
N GLY A 294 10.40 0.22 -25.27
CA GLY A 294 11.39 -0.05 -26.30
C GLY A 294 10.85 -0.85 -27.48
N GLN A 295 11.75 -1.38 -28.32
CA GLN A 295 11.43 -2.09 -29.56
C GLN A 295 11.43 -3.61 -29.38
N GLU A 296 12.35 -4.11 -28.55
CA GLU A 296 12.50 -5.50 -28.12
C GLU A 296 12.86 -5.52 -26.63
N PHE A 297 11.93 -5.01 -25.82
CA PHE A 297 12.21 -4.70 -24.42
C PHE A 297 11.12 -5.25 -23.51
N TRP A 298 11.50 -6.11 -22.57
CA TRP A 298 10.61 -6.75 -21.60
C TRP A 298 10.82 -6.13 -20.23
N LEU A 299 9.72 -5.98 -19.50
CA LEU A 299 9.67 -5.41 -18.17
C LEU A 299 8.97 -6.37 -17.22
N ASP A 300 9.45 -6.41 -16.00
CA ASP A 300 8.88 -7.16 -14.91
C ASP A 300 9.26 -6.54 -13.55
N ASN A 301 8.54 -6.92 -12.48
CA ASN A 301 8.82 -6.55 -11.09
C ASN A 301 9.00 -5.04 -10.90
N ILE A 302 8.03 -4.25 -11.36
CA ILE A 302 8.00 -2.80 -11.16
C ILE A 302 7.58 -2.52 -9.72
N CYS A 303 8.55 -2.29 -8.85
CA CYS A 303 8.32 -2.13 -7.42
C CYS A 303 8.62 -0.70 -6.96
N ALA A 304 7.61 -0.03 -6.41
CA ALA A 304 7.72 1.25 -5.74
C ALA A 304 7.91 1.06 -4.24
N ARG A 305 8.81 1.84 -3.64
CA ARG A 305 9.16 1.77 -2.21
C ARG A 305 9.19 3.15 -1.57
N GLN A 306 8.95 3.17 -0.26
CA GLN A 306 9.22 4.32 0.60
C GLN A 306 10.61 4.25 1.23
#